data_AF-A0A356KIL2-F1
#
_entry.id   AF-A0A356KIL2-F1
#
_cell.length_a   1.000
_cell.length_b   1.000
_cell.length_c   1.000
_cell.angle_alpha   90.00
_cell.angle_beta   90.00
_cell.angle_gamma   90.00
#
_symmetry.space_group_name_H-M   'P 1'
#
loop_
_entity.id
_entity.type
_entity.pdbx_description
1 polymer ?
#
loop_
_entity_poly.entity_id
_entity_poly.type
_entity_poly.pdbx_seq_one_letter_code
_entity_poly.pdbx_strand_id
1 'polypeptide(L)'
;VMWANRMPRRVLPVRRAEAPVIEGTRRVRSDVEDFVALIATWARSYFERDNYLRVGGRPYVSIFDSSFFIGELGAAEARRAISEARAWLAREGYGDMHLAAIDPSRHVIGDVAEVGFDSVTHYVLLPEWRGELLQDYATCAKKRAGEWAGYGQRSGLPYMPSVAPGWDASPRAADFGPERPRKYPWSPVVTGESPERFHEALRRGVDFSRTNLEDPLLFVASLNEWSEGHYLEPDERFGYGWLEAVRAARA
;
A
#
# COMPACT_ATOMS: atom_id res chain seq x y z
N VAL A 1 8.82 2.89 7.75
CA VAL A 1 8.73 1.42 7.57
C VAL A 1 7.29 1.02 7.29
N MET A 2 7.03 -0.16 6.73
CA MET A 2 5.69 -0.69 6.47
C MET A 2 5.52 -2.10 7.04
N TRP A 3 4.43 -2.38 7.76
CA TRP A 3 4.06 -3.71 8.22
C TRP A 3 3.23 -4.44 7.16
N ALA A 4 3.81 -5.43 6.48
CA ALA A 4 3.06 -6.37 5.65
C ALA A 4 2.39 -7.44 6.53
N ASN A 5 1.30 -7.07 7.22
CA ASN A 5 0.66 -7.84 8.29
C ASN A 5 -0.22 -9.02 7.84
N ARG A 6 -0.14 -9.45 6.57
CA ARG A 6 -0.97 -10.56 6.09
C ARG A 6 -0.34 -11.92 6.39
N MET A 7 -1.16 -12.83 6.91
CA MET A 7 -0.84 -14.25 6.96
C MET A 7 -0.66 -14.85 5.56
N PRO A 8 0.22 -15.86 5.39
CA PRO A 8 0.33 -16.61 4.14
C PRO A 8 -1.01 -17.14 3.65
N ARG A 9 -1.26 -17.02 2.34
CA ARG A 9 -2.48 -17.49 1.66
C ARG A 9 -2.11 -18.21 0.37
N ARG A 10 -2.96 -19.13 -0.09
CA ARG A 10 -2.85 -19.77 -1.41
C ARG A 10 -3.37 -18.82 -2.47
N VAL A 11 -2.52 -17.90 -2.91
CA VAL A 11 -2.87 -16.88 -3.91
C VAL A 11 -2.30 -17.21 -5.29
N LEU A 12 -1.17 -17.91 -5.32
CA LEU A 12 -0.52 -18.39 -6.55
C LEU A 12 -0.94 -19.83 -6.89
N PRO A 13 -0.67 -20.30 -8.12
CA PRO A 13 -0.90 -21.69 -8.50
C PRO A 13 -0.01 -22.63 -7.67
N VAL A 14 -0.56 -23.21 -6.60
CA VAL A 14 0.18 -24.11 -5.70
C VAL A 14 -0.08 -25.56 -6.09
N ARG A 15 0.95 -26.25 -6.59
CA ARG A 15 0.88 -27.67 -6.99
C ARG A 15 0.54 -28.63 -5.84
N ARG A 16 0.81 -28.23 -4.59
CA ARG A 16 0.47 -28.99 -3.37
C ARG A 16 -0.80 -28.42 -2.73
N ALA A 17 -1.94 -28.53 -3.39
CA ALA A 17 -3.23 -28.00 -2.91
C ALA A 17 -3.62 -28.54 -1.52
N GLU A 18 -3.25 -29.79 -1.24
CA GLU A 18 -3.65 -30.53 -0.03
C GLU A 18 -2.87 -30.13 1.24
N ALA A 19 -1.69 -29.53 1.11
CA ALA A 19 -0.86 -29.17 2.26
C ALA A 19 -1.52 -28.08 3.15
N PRO A 20 -1.19 -27.95 4.43
CA PRO A 20 -1.54 -26.72 5.14
C PRO A 20 -0.82 -25.52 4.53
N VAL A 21 -1.51 -24.37 4.44
CA VAL A 21 -0.90 -23.10 3.95
C VAL A 21 0.21 -22.63 4.88
N ILE A 22 -0.02 -22.84 6.18
CA ILE A 22 0.90 -22.53 7.25
C ILE A 22 0.74 -23.62 8.31
N GLU A 23 1.86 -24.09 8.85
CA GLU A 23 1.86 -24.98 10.00
C GLU A 23 1.24 -24.26 11.20
N GLY A 24 0.44 -24.96 12.01
CA GLY A 24 -0.27 -24.35 13.13
C GLY A 24 0.66 -23.64 14.12
N THR A 25 1.84 -24.22 14.37
CA THR A 25 2.90 -23.66 15.22
C THR A 25 3.51 -22.37 14.70
N ARG A 26 3.36 -22.07 13.40
CA ARG A 26 3.85 -20.85 12.77
C ARG A 26 2.79 -19.75 12.71
N ARG A 27 1.58 -20.00 13.22
CA ARG A 27 0.56 -18.96 13.37
C ARG A 27 0.92 -18.09 14.57
N VAL A 28 1.41 -16.90 14.29
CA VAL A 28 1.62 -15.86 15.30
C VAL A 28 0.47 -14.87 15.19
N ARG A 29 -0.46 -14.91 16.14
CA ARG A 29 -1.43 -13.81 16.28
C ARG A 29 -0.70 -12.65 16.93
N SER A 30 -0.97 -11.43 16.48
CA SER A 30 -0.48 -10.24 17.18
C SER A 30 -1.55 -9.78 18.16
N ASP A 31 -1.14 -9.38 19.36
CA ASP A 31 -1.98 -8.65 20.31
C ASP A 31 -1.49 -7.20 20.50
N VAL A 32 -2.03 -6.52 21.52
CA VAL A 32 -1.65 -5.15 21.89
C VAL A 32 -0.16 -5.07 22.25
N GLU A 33 0.35 -6.02 23.04
CA GLU A 33 1.73 -6.01 23.52
C GLU A 33 2.70 -6.28 22.37
N ASP A 34 2.36 -7.21 21.47
CA ASP A 34 3.13 -7.48 20.26
C ASP A 34 3.24 -6.24 19.36
N PHE A 35 2.15 -5.49 19.20
CA PHE A 35 2.16 -4.26 18.40
C PHE A 35 3.04 -3.18 19.04
N VAL A 36 2.95 -2.98 20.37
CA VAL A 36 3.82 -2.05 21.10
C VAL A 36 5.29 -2.47 20.96
N ALA A 37 5.59 -3.77 21.09
CA ALA A 37 6.94 -4.30 20.94
C ALA A 37 7.49 -4.11 19.51
N LEU A 38 6.65 -4.26 18.49
CA LEU A 38 7.01 -3.98 17.09
C LEU A 38 7.39 -2.50 16.91
N ILE A 39 6.53 -1.59 17.36
CA ILE A 39 6.79 -0.14 17.28
C ILE A 39 8.04 0.24 18.07
N ALA A 40 8.22 -0.31 19.27
CA ALA A 40 9.42 -0.10 20.09
C ALA A 40 10.70 -0.56 19.40
N THR A 41 10.66 -1.71 18.73
CA THR A 41 11.78 -2.25 17.96
C THR A 41 12.14 -1.33 16.80
N TRP A 42 11.14 -0.84 16.09
CA TRP A 42 11.36 0.10 14.97
C TRP A 42 11.87 1.45 15.43
N ALA A 43 11.35 1.98 16.53
CA ALA A 43 11.80 3.25 17.09
C ALA A 43 13.29 3.22 17.42
N ARG A 44 13.71 2.22 18.22
CA ARG A 44 15.10 2.01 18.63
C ARG A 44 16.05 1.76 17.45
N SER A 45 15.57 1.13 16.39
CA SER A 45 16.41 0.72 15.26
C SER A 45 16.52 1.78 14.17
N TYR A 46 15.46 2.59 13.98
CA TYR A 46 15.27 3.35 12.75
C TYR A 46 14.82 4.80 12.92
N PHE A 47 14.02 5.17 13.94
CA PHE A 47 13.35 6.48 13.96
C PHE A 47 14.31 7.66 14.10
N GLU A 48 15.46 7.46 14.73
CA GLU A 48 16.49 8.49 14.93
C GLU A 48 17.45 8.64 13.75
N ARG A 49 17.33 7.80 12.71
CA ARG A 49 18.20 7.94 11.53
C ARG A 49 17.80 9.18 10.73
N ASP A 50 18.77 9.98 10.34
CA ASP A 50 18.55 11.23 9.59
C ASP A 50 17.85 11.01 8.24
N ASN A 51 17.98 9.82 7.66
CA ASN A 51 17.33 9.43 6.41
C ASN A 51 15.95 8.75 6.60
N TYR A 52 15.41 8.73 7.82
CA TYR A 52 14.10 8.17 8.08
C TYR A 52 13.00 9.13 7.60
N LEU A 53 12.06 8.61 6.81
CA LEU A 53 10.94 9.40 6.30
C LEU A 53 10.05 9.92 7.45
N ARG A 54 9.80 11.23 7.45
CA ARG A 54 8.93 11.89 8.42
C ARG A 54 7.77 12.60 7.70
N VAL A 55 6.63 12.67 8.37
CA VAL A 55 5.45 13.46 7.97
C VAL A 55 5.06 14.34 9.14
N GLY A 56 5.01 15.66 8.95
CA GLY A 56 4.79 16.64 10.02
C GLY A 56 5.84 16.51 11.13
N GLY A 57 7.08 16.16 10.78
CA GLY A 57 8.16 15.89 11.74
C GLY A 57 8.07 14.54 12.48
N ARG A 58 6.99 13.76 12.31
CA ARG A 58 6.80 12.45 12.96
C ARG A 58 7.30 11.31 12.08
N PRO A 59 7.97 10.27 12.62
CA PRO A 59 8.37 9.09 11.85
C PRO A 59 7.17 8.45 11.15
N TYR A 60 7.28 8.25 9.83
CA TYR A 60 6.25 7.59 9.04
C TYR A 60 6.27 6.06 9.24
N VAL A 61 5.10 5.51 9.56
CA VAL A 61 4.81 4.08 9.69
C VAL A 61 3.53 3.77 8.92
N SER A 62 3.44 2.59 8.30
CA SER A 62 2.22 2.16 7.64
C SER A 62 1.89 0.70 7.89
N ILE A 63 0.60 0.36 7.88
CA ILE A 63 0.10 -1.02 7.98
C ILE A 63 -0.53 -1.38 6.63
N PHE A 64 0.00 -2.42 5.98
CA PHE A 64 -0.35 -2.81 4.61
C PHE A 64 -1.82 -3.21 4.45
N ASP A 65 -2.35 -4.06 5.32
CA ASP A 65 -3.77 -4.41 5.34
C ASP A 65 -4.38 -3.96 6.65
N SER A 66 -4.83 -2.70 6.66
CA SER A 66 -5.47 -2.08 7.82
C SER A 66 -6.78 -2.77 8.18
N SER A 67 -7.47 -3.34 7.20
CA SER A 67 -8.70 -4.10 7.43
C SER A 67 -8.42 -5.40 8.17
N PHE A 68 -7.32 -6.08 7.82
CA PHE A 68 -6.89 -7.28 8.54
C PHE A 68 -6.42 -6.95 9.95
N PHE A 69 -5.66 -5.86 10.15
CA PHE A 69 -5.24 -5.43 11.49
C PHE A 69 -6.43 -5.17 12.41
N ILE A 70 -7.39 -4.36 11.96
CA ILE A 70 -8.60 -4.05 12.75
C ILE A 70 -9.47 -5.30 12.92
N GLY A 71 -9.59 -6.14 11.89
CA GLY A 71 -10.39 -7.36 11.96
C GLY A 71 -9.79 -8.46 12.85
N GLU A 72 -8.46 -8.54 12.94
CA GLU A 72 -7.76 -9.54 13.77
C GLU A 72 -7.83 -9.19 15.25
N LEU A 73 -7.56 -7.92 15.61
CA LEU A 73 -7.60 -7.45 16.99
C LEU A 73 -9.01 -7.11 17.47
N GLY A 74 -9.88 -6.66 16.56
CA GLY A 74 -11.08 -5.91 16.90
C GLY A 74 -10.79 -4.42 17.09
N ALA A 75 -11.75 -3.55 16.76
CA ALA A 75 -11.55 -2.10 16.73
C ALA A 75 -11.09 -1.51 18.09
N ALA A 76 -11.63 -2.00 19.21
CA ALA A 76 -11.25 -1.53 20.54
C ALA A 76 -9.79 -1.87 20.88
N GLU A 77 -9.35 -3.11 20.65
CA GLU A 77 -7.97 -3.52 20.91
C GLU A 77 -6.99 -2.92 19.89
N ALA A 78 -7.40 -2.73 18.62
CA ALA A 78 -6.60 -2.02 17.63
C ALA A 78 -6.34 -0.56 18.05
N ARG A 79 -7.38 0.13 18.53
CA ARG A 79 -7.27 1.48 19.10
C ARG A 79 -6.35 1.50 20.31
N ARG A 80 -6.53 0.53 21.22
CA ARG A 80 -5.69 0.38 22.41
C ARG A 80 -4.23 0.17 22.02
N ALA A 81 -3.94 -0.75 21.11
CA ALA A 81 -2.60 -1.02 20.57
C ALA A 81 -1.92 0.24 20.04
N ILE A 82 -2.61 1.01 19.19
CA ILE A 82 -2.06 2.27 18.66
C ILE A 82 -1.82 3.28 19.78
N SER A 83 -2.78 3.44 20.70
CA SER A 83 -2.66 4.39 21.81
C SER A 83 -1.52 4.05 22.77
N GLU A 84 -1.34 2.76 23.10
CA GLU A 84 -0.27 2.30 23.99
C GLU A 84 1.09 2.41 23.30
N ALA A 85 1.17 2.15 21.99
CA ALA A 85 2.40 2.34 21.23
C ALA A 85 2.83 3.82 21.19
N ARG A 86 1.89 4.75 20.98
CA ARG A 86 2.16 6.20 21.04
C ARG A 86 2.57 6.64 22.46
N ALA A 87 1.89 6.15 23.49
CA ALA A 87 2.25 6.44 24.88
C ALA A 87 3.66 5.93 25.22
N TRP A 88 4.03 4.75 24.71
CA TRP A 88 5.39 4.22 24.81
C TRP A 88 6.40 5.13 24.11
N LEU A 89 6.16 5.52 22.85
CA LEU A 89 7.05 6.42 22.11
C LEU A 89 7.29 7.75 22.84
N ALA A 90 6.23 8.34 23.37
CA ALA A 90 6.30 9.60 24.11
C ALA A 90 7.13 9.46 25.40
N ARG A 91 6.90 8.37 26.17
CA ARG A 91 7.63 8.10 27.41
C ARG A 91 9.12 7.88 27.18
N GLU A 92 9.49 7.22 26.09
CA GLU A 92 10.89 6.91 25.76
C GLU A 92 11.59 8.05 24.99
N GLY A 93 10.92 9.18 24.75
CA GLY A 93 11.53 10.35 24.11
C GLY A 93 11.55 10.34 22.59
N TYR A 94 10.90 9.37 21.93
CA TYR A 94 10.74 9.32 20.47
C TYR A 94 9.64 10.27 19.95
N GLY A 95 8.83 10.81 20.84
CA GLY A 95 7.69 11.67 20.49
C GLY A 95 6.49 10.85 20.03
N ASP A 96 6.02 11.12 18.82
CA ASP A 96 4.84 10.48 18.23
C ASP A 96 5.15 9.99 16.80
N MET A 97 4.33 9.09 16.24
CA MET A 97 4.46 8.59 14.86
C MET A 97 3.35 9.11 13.94
N HIS A 98 3.61 9.14 12.63
CA HIS A 98 2.56 9.24 11.62
C HIS A 98 2.20 7.83 11.15
N LEU A 99 1.00 7.35 11.46
CA LEU A 99 0.54 6.01 11.14
C LEU A 99 -0.46 6.02 9.97
N ALA A 100 -0.07 5.47 8.83
CA ALA A 100 -0.92 5.37 7.65
C ALA A 100 -1.64 4.02 7.54
N ALA A 101 -2.94 4.09 7.26
CA ALA A 101 -3.76 2.95 6.89
C ALA A 101 -3.66 2.68 5.39
N ILE A 102 -3.09 1.54 5.00
CA ILE A 102 -3.09 1.07 3.61
C ILE A 102 -4.30 0.14 3.38
N ASP A 103 -4.92 0.30 2.20
CA ASP A 103 -6.01 -0.52 1.66
C ASP A 103 -7.19 -0.78 2.64
N PRO A 104 -7.71 0.23 3.39
CA PRO A 104 -8.89 0.01 4.20
C PRO A 104 -10.09 -0.29 3.31
N SER A 105 -10.79 -1.39 3.62
CA SER A 105 -11.98 -1.79 2.90
C SER A 105 -13.10 -0.77 3.12
N ARG A 106 -14.11 -0.78 2.23
CA ARG A 106 -15.30 0.09 2.38
C ARG A 106 -16.01 -0.04 3.74
N HIS A 107 -15.86 -1.18 4.42
CA HIS A 107 -16.50 -1.46 5.69
C HIS A 107 -15.68 -0.99 6.90
N VAL A 108 -14.38 -0.73 6.70
CA VAL A 108 -13.44 -0.36 7.76
C VAL A 108 -12.98 1.09 7.62
N ILE A 109 -13.03 1.65 6.40
CA ILE A 109 -12.50 2.99 6.12
C ILE A 109 -13.13 4.08 6.98
N GLY A 110 -14.39 3.96 7.41
CA GLY A 110 -15.02 4.93 8.30
C GLY A 110 -14.47 4.95 9.73
N ASP A 111 -13.85 3.85 10.16
CA ASP A 111 -13.43 3.66 11.55
C ASP A 111 -11.95 4.00 11.78
N VAL A 112 -11.16 4.14 10.71
CA VAL A 112 -9.69 4.27 10.82
C VAL A 112 -9.26 5.51 11.60
N ALA A 113 -10.00 6.61 11.51
CA ALA A 113 -9.73 7.81 12.31
C ALA A 113 -9.92 7.53 13.81
N GLU A 114 -11.04 6.90 14.19
CA GLU A 114 -11.34 6.58 15.60
C GLU A 114 -10.39 5.52 16.18
N VAL A 115 -9.90 4.61 15.33
CA VAL A 115 -8.87 3.63 15.69
C VAL A 115 -7.50 4.29 15.93
N GLY A 116 -7.24 5.47 15.36
CA GLY A 116 -6.04 6.27 15.64
C GLY A 116 -5.00 6.33 14.52
N PHE A 117 -5.41 6.05 13.26
CA PHE A 117 -4.60 6.33 12.08
C PHE A 117 -4.57 7.83 11.75
N ASP A 118 -3.50 8.29 11.11
CA ASP A 118 -3.29 9.69 10.73
C ASP A 118 -3.60 9.97 9.25
N SER A 119 -3.54 8.95 8.39
CA SER A 119 -3.79 9.11 6.95
C SER A 119 -4.22 7.80 6.31
N VAL A 120 -4.80 7.88 5.12
CA VAL A 120 -5.16 6.71 4.31
C VAL A 120 -4.43 6.72 2.97
N THR A 121 -4.03 5.54 2.51
CA THR A 121 -3.49 5.35 1.16
C THR A 121 -3.86 3.96 0.64
N HIS A 122 -3.38 3.62 -0.56
CA HIS A 122 -3.47 2.28 -1.12
C HIS A 122 -2.08 1.83 -1.55
N TYR A 123 -1.87 0.52 -1.66
CA TYR A 123 -0.64 0.02 -2.26
C TYR A 123 -0.70 0.15 -3.78
N VAL A 124 -1.42 -0.76 -4.45
CA VAL A 124 -1.67 -0.70 -5.90
C VAL A 124 -3.15 -0.40 -6.14
N LEU A 125 -3.45 0.86 -6.45
CA LEU A 125 -4.78 1.35 -6.82
C LEU A 125 -4.80 1.72 -8.31
N LEU A 126 -4.46 0.79 -9.20
CA LEU A 126 -4.50 1.00 -10.65
C LEU A 126 -5.60 0.16 -11.31
N PRO A 127 -5.50 -1.19 -11.34
CA PRO A 127 -6.49 -2.02 -12.00
C PRO A 127 -7.87 -1.97 -11.32
N GLU A 128 -8.91 -2.24 -12.09
CA GLU A 128 -10.21 -2.66 -11.59
C GLU A 128 -10.19 -4.18 -11.33
N TRP A 129 -10.04 -4.56 -10.06
CA TRP A 129 -9.88 -5.95 -9.64
C TRP A 129 -11.06 -6.86 -10.03
N ARG A 130 -12.26 -6.30 -10.14
CA ARG A 130 -13.48 -6.99 -10.60
C ARG A 130 -13.95 -6.48 -11.96
N GLY A 131 -13.00 -6.16 -12.84
CA GLY A 131 -13.25 -5.62 -14.16
C GLY A 131 -12.93 -6.60 -15.29
N GLU A 132 -12.81 -6.03 -16.49
CA GLU A 132 -12.37 -6.74 -17.69
C GLU A 132 -10.92 -7.25 -17.55
N LEU A 133 -10.60 -8.29 -18.31
CA LEU A 133 -9.25 -8.89 -18.33
C LEU A 133 -8.19 -7.88 -18.75
N LEU A 134 -8.44 -7.15 -19.85
CA LEU A 134 -7.54 -6.14 -20.37
C LEU A 134 -8.11 -4.76 -20.06
N GLN A 135 -7.28 -3.89 -19.51
CA GLN A 135 -7.67 -2.55 -19.10
C GLN A 135 -6.68 -1.54 -19.66
N ASP A 136 -7.16 -0.42 -20.19
CA ASP A 136 -6.27 0.66 -20.67
C ASP A 136 -5.74 1.49 -19.49
N TYR A 137 -4.42 1.68 -19.47
CA TYR A 137 -3.72 2.41 -18.42
C TYR A 137 -4.29 3.81 -18.17
N ALA A 138 -4.50 4.61 -19.22
CA ALA A 138 -4.90 6.00 -19.07
C ALA A 138 -6.33 6.11 -18.50
N THR A 139 -7.20 5.19 -18.90
CA THR A 139 -8.56 5.07 -18.36
C THR A 139 -8.54 4.69 -16.89
N CYS A 140 -7.74 3.67 -16.51
CA CYS A 140 -7.54 3.29 -15.11
C CYS A 140 -7.00 4.47 -14.30
N ALA A 141 -5.86 5.03 -14.68
CA ALA A 141 -5.21 6.11 -13.94
C ALA A 141 -6.13 7.34 -13.75
N LYS A 142 -6.88 7.74 -14.78
CA LYS A 142 -7.85 8.84 -14.69
C LYS A 142 -9.00 8.52 -13.74
N LYS A 143 -9.54 7.30 -13.79
CA LYS A 143 -10.59 6.87 -12.86
C LYS A 143 -10.11 6.95 -11.42
N ARG A 144 -8.93 6.41 -11.13
CA ARG A 144 -8.36 6.34 -9.77
C ARG A 144 -8.08 7.71 -9.20
N ALA A 145 -7.57 8.64 -10.00
CA ALA A 145 -7.42 10.04 -9.61
C ALA A 145 -8.75 10.68 -9.16
N GLY A 146 -9.87 10.33 -9.81
CA GLY A 146 -11.20 10.81 -9.44
C GLY A 146 -11.75 10.24 -8.12
N GLU A 147 -11.16 9.16 -7.59
CA GLU A 147 -11.65 8.47 -6.39
C GLU A 147 -10.96 8.95 -5.10
N TRP A 148 -9.79 9.57 -5.21
CA TRP A 148 -8.93 9.97 -4.08
C TRP A 148 -9.63 10.85 -3.04
N ALA A 149 -10.32 11.91 -3.48
CA ALA A 149 -11.08 12.78 -2.57
C ALA A 149 -12.14 11.99 -1.78
N GLY A 150 -12.79 11.03 -2.43
CA GLY A 150 -13.79 10.18 -1.79
C GLY A 150 -13.19 9.28 -0.70
N TYR A 151 -11.95 8.81 -0.83
CA TYR A 151 -11.28 8.05 0.23
C TYR A 151 -10.97 8.92 1.45
N GLY A 152 -10.52 10.17 1.24
CA GLY A 152 -10.31 11.12 2.32
C GLY A 152 -11.62 11.45 3.06
N GLN A 153 -12.67 11.76 2.31
CA GLN A 153 -13.99 12.04 2.88
C GLN A 153 -14.56 10.88 3.69
N ARG A 154 -14.50 9.65 3.15
CA ARG A 154 -15.04 8.46 3.84
C ARG A 154 -14.24 8.09 5.09
N SER A 155 -12.95 8.41 5.15
CA SER A 155 -12.10 8.09 6.30
C SER A 155 -12.07 9.18 7.36
N GLY A 156 -12.47 10.40 7.02
CA GLY A 156 -12.25 11.56 7.87
C GLY A 156 -10.76 11.91 8.04
N LEU A 157 -9.88 11.31 7.24
CA LEU A 157 -8.43 11.49 7.30
C LEU A 157 -7.88 11.99 5.95
N PRO A 158 -6.71 12.65 5.96
CA PRO A 158 -6.02 12.97 4.73
C PRO A 158 -5.68 11.72 3.91
N TYR A 159 -5.96 11.79 2.60
CA TYR A 159 -5.64 10.72 1.65
C TYR A 159 -4.33 11.03 0.92
N MET A 160 -3.35 10.14 1.03
CA MET A 160 -2.08 10.23 0.30
C MET A 160 -2.15 9.32 -0.93
N PRO A 161 -2.10 9.84 -2.16
CA PRO A 161 -2.26 9.01 -3.35
C PRO A 161 -1.12 7.99 -3.52
N SER A 162 -1.43 6.88 -4.18
CA SER A 162 -0.45 5.93 -4.71
C SER A 162 -0.71 5.74 -6.20
N VAL A 163 0.36 5.78 -6.99
CA VAL A 163 0.33 5.63 -8.45
C VAL A 163 1.24 4.48 -8.86
N ALA A 164 0.79 3.67 -9.81
CA ALA A 164 1.59 2.59 -10.39
C ALA A 164 1.88 2.86 -11.88
N PRO A 165 3.05 2.45 -12.40
CA PRO A 165 3.40 2.58 -13.81
C PRO A 165 2.70 1.52 -14.67
N GLY A 166 2.22 0.41 -14.10
CA GLY A 166 1.58 -0.69 -14.82
C GLY A 166 0.95 -1.71 -13.89
N TRP A 167 0.47 -2.83 -14.44
CA TRP A 167 0.07 -4.02 -13.69
C TRP A 167 -0.07 -5.22 -14.64
N ASP A 168 0.77 -6.25 -14.44
CA ASP A 168 0.65 -7.56 -15.07
C ASP A 168 1.27 -8.64 -14.15
N ALA A 169 0.42 -9.34 -13.41
CA ALA A 169 0.85 -10.46 -12.57
C ALA A 169 0.90 -11.80 -13.32
N SER A 170 0.53 -11.85 -14.61
CA SER A 170 0.45 -13.10 -15.37
C SER A 170 1.77 -13.89 -15.47
N PRO A 171 2.98 -13.30 -15.36
CA PRO A 171 4.22 -14.08 -15.23
C PRO A 171 4.26 -15.00 -13.99
N ARG A 172 3.58 -14.65 -12.89
CA ARG A 172 3.39 -15.54 -11.71
C ARG A 172 2.48 -16.75 -12.02
N ALA A 173 1.90 -16.73 -13.22
CA ALA A 173 1.15 -17.75 -13.93
C ALA A 173 1.65 -19.19 -13.84
N ALA A 174 2.93 -19.41 -14.17
CA ALA A 174 3.67 -20.67 -14.30
C ALA A 174 2.97 -21.93 -14.91
N ASP A 175 1.69 -21.90 -15.27
CA ASP A 175 0.95 -23.03 -15.85
C ASP A 175 -0.12 -22.51 -16.84
N PHE A 176 0.17 -22.77 -18.11
CA PHE A 176 -0.65 -22.42 -19.28
C PHE A 176 -1.55 -23.61 -19.65
N GLY A 177 -2.39 -24.03 -18.71
CA GLY A 177 -3.61 -24.73 -19.11
C GLY A 177 -4.30 -23.97 -20.27
N PRO A 178 -5.17 -24.62 -21.04
CA PRO A 178 -5.72 -24.03 -22.27
C PRO A 178 -6.48 -22.71 -22.05
N GLU A 179 -6.88 -22.42 -20.81
CA GLU A 179 -7.66 -21.23 -20.46
C GLU A 179 -6.94 -20.40 -19.40
N ARG A 180 -6.96 -19.07 -19.56
CA ARG A 180 -6.51 -18.10 -18.55
C ARG A 180 -7.69 -17.76 -17.61
N PRO A 181 -7.62 -18.11 -16.31
CA PRO A 181 -8.65 -17.74 -15.36
C PRO A 181 -8.88 -16.23 -15.25
N ARG A 182 -10.13 -15.80 -15.06
CA ARG A 182 -10.46 -14.40 -14.70
C ARG A 182 -10.25 -14.14 -13.20
N LYS A 183 -9.06 -14.48 -12.70
CA LYS A 183 -8.63 -14.24 -11.31
C LYS A 183 -7.13 -14.04 -11.24
N TYR A 184 -6.65 -13.48 -10.14
CA TYR A 184 -5.22 -13.38 -9.86
C TYR A 184 -4.55 -14.78 -9.90
N PRO A 185 -3.32 -14.89 -10.42
CA PRO A 185 -2.50 -13.82 -11.01
C PRO A 185 -2.73 -13.55 -12.52
N TRP A 186 -3.64 -14.26 -13.19
CA TRP A 186 -3.87 -14.11 -14.63
C TRP A 186 -4.68 -12.87 -15.03
N SER A 187 -5.45 -12.31 -14.10
CA SER A 187 -6.36 -11.19 -14.35
C SER A 187 -6.47 -10.29 -13.11
N PRO A 188 -6.61 -8.97 -13.28
CA PRO A 188 -6.57 -8.24 -14.56
C PRO A 188 -5.13 -7.98 -15.06
N VAL A 189 -5.01 -7.54 -16.31
CA VAL A 189 -3.79 -7.03 -16.94
C VAL A 189 -4.07 -5.60 -17.44
N VAL A 190 -3.25 -4.65 -17.02
CA VAL A 190 -3.27 -3.28 -17.52
C VAL A 190 -2.35 -3.20 -18.73
N THR A 191 -2.82 -2.55 -19.79
CA THR A 191 -2.16 -2.42 -21.08
C THR A 191 -2.08 -0.97 -21.50
N GLY A 192 -1.17 -0.66 -22.42
CA GLY A 192 -0.98 0.69 -22.92
C GLY A 192 -0.28 1.60 -21.91
N GLU A 193 0.43 1.03 -20.94
CA GLU A 193 1.36 1.75 -20.09
C GLU A 193 2.54 2.30 -20.89
N SER A 194 2.96 3.53 -20.54
CA SER A 194 4.15 4.18 -21.08
C SER A 194 4.65 5.23 -20.07
N PRO A 195 5.94 5.62 -20.12
CA PRO A 195 6.49 6.69 -19.29
C PRO A 195 5.68 7.99 -19.34
N GLU A 196 5.17 8.38 -20.51
CA GLU A 196 4.39 9.61 -20.71
C GLU A 196 3.04 9.54 -19.99
N ARG A 197 2.35 8.39 -20.09
CA ARG A 197 1.06 8.19 -19.43
C ARG A 197 1.23 8.08 -17.91
N PHE A 198 2.31 7.46 -17.45
CA PHE A 198 2.66 7.41 -16.03
C PHE A 198 3.04 8.78 -15.48
N HIS A 199 3.82 9.58 -16.21
CA HIS A 199 4.09 10.98 -15.87
C HIS A 199 2.80 11.78 -15.66
N GLU A 200 1.83 11.62 -16.56
CA GLU A 200 0.53 12.28 -16.43
C GLU A 200 -0.28 11.78 -15.21
N ALA A 201 -0.17 10.50 -14.84
CA ALA A 201 -0.75 9.99 -13.59
C ALA A 201 -0.07 10.56 -12.35
N LEU A 202 1.27 10.68 -12.36
CA LEU A 202 2.05 11.32 -11.30
C LEU A 202 1.68 12.79 -11.14
N ARG A 203 1.56 13.54 -12.25
CA ARG A 203 1.12 14.95 -12.22
C ARG A 203 -0.21 15.12 -11.50
N ARG A 204 -1.21 14.28 -11.79
CA ARG A 204 -2.48 14.29 -11.07
C ARG A 204 -2.29 14.05 -9.58
N GLY A 205 -1.42 13.09 -9.21
CA GLY A 205 -1.09 12.80 -7.82
C GLY A 205 -0.45 13.99 -7.10
N VAL A 206 0.51 14.67 -7.75
CA VAL A 206 1.16 15.87 -7.23
C VAL A 206 0.15 17.02 -7.07
N ASP A 207 -0.67 17.28 -8.09
CA ASP A 207 -1.66 18.36 -8.07
C ASP A 207 -2.74 18.12 -6.99
N PHE A 208 -3.20 16.87 -6.82
CA PHE A 208 -4.10 16.49 -5.73
C PHE A 208 -3.44 16.69 -4.35
N SER A 209 -2.18 16.27 -4.22
CA SER A 209 -1.46 16.33 -2.95
C SER A 209 -1.21 17.76 -2.47
N ARG A 210 -0.76 18.64 -3.38
CA ARG A 210 -0.46 20.06 -3.08
C ARG A 210 -1.67 20.87 -2.65
N THR A 211 -2.87 20.46 -3.07
CA THR A 211 -4.11 21.20 -2.79
C THR A 211 -4.80 20.77 -1.51
N ASN A 212 -4.44 19.60 -0.96
CA ASN A 212 -5.20 18.97 0.14
C ASN A 212 -4.39 18.72 1.42
N LEU A 213 -3.05 18.82 1.40
CA LEU A 213 -2.18 18.39 2.49
C LEU A 213 -1.02 19.37 2.74
N GLU A 214 -0.69 19.61 4.02
CA GLU A 214 0.45 20.48 4.41
C GLU A 214 1.81 19.78 4.26
N ASP A 215 1.89 18.46 4.47
CA ASP A 215 3.09 17.65 4.25
C ASP A 215 2.72 16.36 3.46
N PRO A 216 2.40 16.50 2.16
CA PRO A 216 1.90 15.39 1.37
C PRO A 216 2.98 14.37 1.01
N LEU A 217 2.59 13.10 1.04
CA LEU A 217 3.28 12.04 0.31
C LEU A 217 2.49 11.63 -0.94
N LEU A 218 3.22 11.38 -2.01
CA LEU A 218 2.76 10.65 -3.19
C LEU A 218 3.53 9.34 -3.27
N PHE A 219 2.84 8.22 -3.09
CA PHE A 219 3.44 6.91 -3.20
C PHE A 219 3.54 6.46 -4.65
N VAL A 220 4.59 5.70 -4.94
CA VAL A 220 4.74 4.98 -6.21
C VAL A 220 4.82 3.50 -5.90
N ALA A 221 3.88 2.74 -6.44
CA ALA A 221 3.91 1.28 -6.41
C ALA A 221 4.41 0.77 -7.77
N SER A 222 5.67 0.37 -7.90
CA SER A 222 6.69 0.23 -6.86
C SER A 222 8.09 0.49 -7.42
N LEU A 223 9.14 0.38 -6.60
CA LEU A 223 10.51 0.40 -7.12
C LEU A 223 10.79 -0.84 -7.99
N ASN A 224 10.44 -2.05 -7.53
CA ASN A 224 10.97 -3.29 -8.09
C ASN A 224 10.01 -4.51 -8.01
N GLU A 225 8.70 -4.32 -8.02
CA GLU A 225 7.72 -5.42 -8.08
C GLU A 225 7.55 -5.95 -9.52
N TRP A 226 8.66 -6.46 -10.06
CA TRP A 226 8.76 -7.02 -11.42
C TRP A 226 7.72 -8.09 -11.69
N SER A 227 7.49 -8.95 -10.72
CA SER A 227 6.63 -10.11 -10.89
C SER A 227 5.13 -9.76 -10.97
N GLU A 228 4.75 -8.51 -10.68
CA GLU A 228 3.40 -7.99 -10.91
C GLU A 228 3.37 -6.85 -11.95
N GLY A 229 4.48 -6.62 -12.66
CA GLY A 229 4.53 -5.67 -13.78
C GLY A 229 4.38 -4.20 -13.37
N HIS A 230 4.67 -3.85 -12.11
CA HIS A 230 4.68 -2.46 -11.62
C HIS A 230 6.01 -2.15 -10.93
N TYR A 231 6.93 -1.52 -11.66
CA TYR A 231 8.27 -1.24 -11.18
C TYR A 231 8.81 0.05 -11.81
N LEU A 232 9.80 0.67 -11.15
CA LEU A 232 10.55 1.82 -11.66
C LEU A 232 11.97 1.45 -12.09
N GLU A 233 12.50 0.30 -11.64
CA GLU A 233 13.82 -0.15 -12.04
C GLU A 233 13.98 -0.15 -13.56
N PRO A 234 15.13 0.28 -14.10
CA PRO A 234 15.34 0.32 -15.54
C PRO A 234 15.14 -1.03 -16.21
N ASP A 235 14.46 -1.02 -17.35
CA ASP A 235 14.12 -2.22 -18.12
C ASP A 235 14.59 -2.09 -19.58
N GLU A 236 14.50 -3.17 -20.35
CA GLU A 236 14.89 -3.16 -21.78
C GLU A 236 13.88 -2.44 -22.70
N ARG A 237 12.65 -2.22 -22.24
CA ARG A 237 11.54 -1.66 -23.03
C ARG A 237 11.53 -0.13 -23.03
N PHE A 238 11.83 0.47 -21.88
CA PHE A 238 11.74 1.89 -21.59
C PHE A 238 13.01 2.46 -20.98
N GLY A 239 14.02 1.64 -20.67
CA GLY A 239 15.28 2.10 -20.08
C GLY A 239 15.03 2.85 -18.78
N TYR A 240 15.48 4.10 -18.71
CA TYR A 240 15.24 4.98 -17.56
C TYR A 240 13.89 5.71 -17.58
N GLY A 241 13.02 5.44 -18.57
CA GLY A 241 11.79 6.20 -18.81
C GLY A 241 10.89 6.37 -17.59
N TRP A 242 10.72 5.33 -16.77
CA TRP A 242 9.93 5.41 -15.54
C TRP A 242 10.51 6.37 -14.50
N LEU A 243 11.83 6.33 -14.28
CA LEU A 243 12.53 7.24 -13.36
C LEU A 243 12.52 8.68 -13.88
N GLU A 244 12.66 8.85 -15.21
CA GLU A 244 12.57 10.15 -15.85
C GLU A 244 11.16 10.77 -15.73
N ALA A 245 10.11 9.95 -15.83
CA ALA A 245 8.74 10.38 -15.56
C ALA A 245 8.57 10.86 -14.11
N VAL A 246 9.13 10.14 -13.13
CA VAL A 246 9.14 10.58 -11.72
C VAL A 246 9.90 11.89 -11.56
N ARG A 247 11.08 12.01 -12.17
CA ARG A 247 11.90 13.23 -12.11
C ARG A 247 11.15 14.44 -12.68
N ALA A 248 10.53 14.28 -13.85
CA ALA A 248 9.78 15.34 -14.53
C ALA A 248 8.53 15.77 -13.75
N ALA A 249 7.80 14.84 -13.11
CA ALA A 249 6.60 15.17 -12.35
C ALA A 249 6.87 15.93 -11.04
N ARG A 250 8.12 15.90 -10.54
CA ARG A 250 8.54 16.63 -9.34
C ARG A 250 8.86 18.11 -9.60
N ALA A 251 9.16 18.46 -10.86
CA ALA A 251 9.42 19.84 -11.28
C ALA A 251 8.14 20.69 -11.27
#